data_AF-A0A9E8NEG3-F1
#
_entry.id   AF-A0A9E8NEG3-F1
#
_cell.length_a   1.000
_cell.length_b   1.000
_cell.length_c   1.000
_cell.angle_alpha   90.00
_cell.angle_beta   90.00
_cell.angle_gamma   90.00
#
_symmetry.space_group_name_H-M   'P 1'
#
loop_
_entity.id
_entity.type
_entity.pdbx_description
1 polymer ?
#
loop_
_entity_poly.entity_id
_entity_poly.type
_entity_poly.pdbx_seq_one_letter_code
_entity_poly.pdbx_strand_id
1 'polypeptide(L)'
;MEGKGVRHFEIANGQLAAAAVLIDDFNTDNDVLVIADPELCRKDLCFLQNENDTVVQLTELGKELAVLKNVNALDLDPVALLKRFYAAFEKNDLADILTFLSEDVFWEVAGPTDIMPWAGGWNGHLGVAKFFVLLSEGLAFEKLVPTRYIAQGNTVAVVLDGHGQSKYGVPFSGGVVHWVTVRNGKISHLQYYRDTYPIIEAIYGGRPFTVQPSHIDSHYHVIKPVAVARDTDSVVFDAAVFGTPTGTVKTVRAMYAALQGLNVPEVRKVFADNVVWDIFGPPDLLAWAGERIGPDAAAESANQIIATMHFDHFKPTRLIYDGDTAAIVIDEAGTSTVTGLPFKTSVVHVVVANEEGKVTLFKNYINTAWIVEAFLGGRPFTVNK
;
A
#
# COMPACT_ATOMS: atom_id res chain seq x y z
N MET A 1 -0.97 -20.86 -18.70
CA MET A 1 0.50 -20.96 -18.66
C MET A 1 0.90 -20.75 -17.22
N GLU A 2 1.71 -21.64 -16.64
CA GLU A 2 2.29 -21.39 -15.31
C GLU A 2 3.18 -20.15 -15.42
N GLY A 3 2.88 -19.13 -14.60
CA GLY A 3 3.72 -17.94 -14.55
C GLY A 3 5.10 -18.34 -14.04
N LYS A 4 6.15 -18.10 -14.83
CA LYS A 4 7.53 -18.22 -14.32
C LYS A 4 7.62 -17.30 -13.10
N GLY A 5 7.96 -17.87 -11.95
CA GLY A 5 8.15 -17.10 -10.72
C GLY A 5 9.25 -16.06 -10.90
N VAL A 6 9.16 -14.96 -10.15
CA VAL A 6 10.14 -13.88 -10.17
C VAL A 6 11.53 -14.42 -9.85
N ARG A 7 12.51 -14.12 -10.71
CA ARG A 7 13.91 -14.46 -10.45
C ARG A 7 14.61 -13.29 -9.77
N HIS A 8 15.47 -13.64 -8.81
CA HIS A 8 16.30 -12.70 -8.09
C HIS A 8 17.75 -12.91 -8.54
N PHE A 9 18.39 -11.83 -8.98
CA PHE A 9 19.80 -11.80 -9.34
C PHE A 9 20.52 -10.95 -8.28
N GLU A 10 21.36 -11.57 -7.45
CA GLU A 10 22.09 -10.87 -6.38
C GLU A 10 23.53 -10.58 -6.79
N ILE A 11 23.95 -9.33 -6.65
CA ILE A 11 25.36 -8.91 -6.66
C ILE A 11 25.76 -8.70 -5.20
N ALA A 12 26.47 -9.67 -4.63
CA ALA A 12 26.95 -9.57 -3.26
C ALA A 12 27.99 -8.45 -3.11
N ASN A 13 28.11 -7.84 -1.92
CA ASN A 13 29.07 -6.76 -1.65
C ASN A 13 30.51 -7.10 -2.12
N GLY A 14 30.98 -8.31 -1.83
CA GLY A 14 32.29 -8.80 -2.26
C GLY A 14 32.49 -8.94 -3.79
N GLN A 15 31.42 -8.87 -4.59
CA GLN A 15 31.46 -8.90 -6.06
C GLN A 15 31.49 -7.49 -6.68
N LEU A 16 31.21 -6.42 -5.93
CA LEU A 16 31.20 -5.04 -6.45
C LEU A 16 32.59 -4.59 -6.94
N ALA A 17 33.66 -5.17 -6.37
CA ALA A 17 35.03 -4.97 -6.81
C ALA A 17 35.45 -5.86 -8.01
N ALA A 18 34.64 -6.86 -8.38
CA ALA A 18 34.94 -7.84 -9.43
C ALA A 18 34.55 -7.34 -10.84
N ALA A 19 34.59 -8.22 -11.85
CA ALA A 19 34.02 -7.92 -13.17
C ALA A 19 32.48 -7.83 -13.09
N ALA A 20 31.85 -7.10 -14.00
CA ALA A 20 30.39 -6.95 -14.03
C ALA A 20 29.69 -8.31 -14.21
N VAL A 21 28.58 -8.49 -13.50
CA VAL A 21 27.76 -9.71 -13.58
C VAL A 21 26.97 -9.71 -14.88
N LEU A 22 27.23 -10.69 -15.75
CA LEU A 22 26.45 -10.90 -16.97
C LEU A 22 25.14 -11.60 -16.62
N ILE A 23 24.02 -11.06 -17.12
CA ILE A 23 22.67 -11.58 -16.84
C ILE A 23 21.92 -11.74 -18.16
N ASP A 24 21.73 -12.99 -18.57
CA ASP A 24 20.95 -13.35 -19.77
C ASP A 24 19.44 -13.46 -19.46
N ASP A 25 18.62 -13.20 -20.49
CA ASP A 25 17.16 -13.31 -20.47
C ASP A 25 16.44 -12.49 -19.37
N PHE A 26 17.01 -11.40 -18.85
CA PHE A 26 16.39 -10.62 -17.76
C PHE A 26 15.03 -10.01 -18.18
N ASN A 27 13.98 -10.30 -17.43
CA ASN A 27 12.62 -9.83 -17.69
C ASN A 27 12.36 -8.54 -16.89
N THR A 28 12.31 -7.40 -17.59
CA THR A 28 12.16 -6.06 -16.98
C THR A 28 10.86 -5.82 -16.22
N ASP A 29 9.84 -6.66 -16.40
CA ASP A 29 8.54 -6.52 -15.73
C ASP A 29 8.42 -7.37 -14.45
N ASN A 30 9.28 -8.38 -14.28
CA ASN A 30 9.14 -9.40 -13.25
C ASN A 30 10.42 -9.71 -12.47
N ASP A 31 11.60 -9.71 -13.11
CA ASP A 31 12.84 -10.08 -12.42
C ASP A 31 13.40 -8.93 -11.59
N VAL A 32 14.11 -9.27 -10.51
CA VAL A 32 14.69 -8.32 -9.57
C VAL A 32 16.22 -8.42 -9.59
N LEU A 33 16.89 -7.31 -9.88
CA LEU A 33 18.32 -7.15 -9.65
C LEU A 33 18.55 -6.55 -8.25
N VAL A 34 19.17 -7.32 -7.36
CA VAL A 34 19.55 -6.92 -6.01
C VAL A 34 21.02 -6.60 -5.97
N ILE A 35 21.36 -5.38 -5.59
CA ILE A 35 22.74 -4.96 -5.30
C ILE A 35 22.87 -4.91 -3.78
N ALA A 36 23.62 -5.85 -3.21
CA ALA A 36 23.71 -6.05 -1.76
C ALA A 36 24.74 -5.11 -1.11
N ASP A 37 24.57 -3.81 -1.32
CA ASP A 37 25.34 -2.75 -0.67
C ASP A 37 24.38 -1.83 0.11
N PRO A 38 24.54 -1.67 1.44
CA PRO A 38 23.70 -0.77 2.22
C PRO A 38 23.96 0.71 1.96
N GLU A 39 25.12 1.08 1.40
CA GLU A 39 25.49 2.48 1.14
C GLU A 39 24.98 2.98 -0.23
N LEU A 40 24.62 2.08 -1.14
CA LEU A 40 24.10 2.43 -2.46
C LEU A 40 22.57 2.56 -2.45
N CYS A 41 22.06 3.59 -3.13
CA CYS A 41 20.65 3.69 -3.45
C CYS A 41 20.41 4.01 -4.94
N ARG A 42 19.14 4.11 -5.34
CA ARG A 42 18.73 4.22 -6.75
C ARG A 42 19.36 5.39 -7.52
N LYS A 43 19.74 6.48 -6.84
CA LYS A 43 20.37 7.67 -7.43
C LYS A 43 21.84 7.42 -7.85
N ASP A 44 22.49 6.45 -7.20
CA ASP A 44 23.90 6.13 -7.36
C ASP A 44 24.12 5.14 -8.51
N LEU A 45 23.02 4.72 -9.16
CA LEU A 45 22.96 3.79 -10.28
C LEU A 45 22.43 4.48 -11.53
N CYS A 46 23.05 4.23 -12.68
CA CYS A 46 22.51 4.56 -13.99
C CYS A 46 22.56 3.35 -14.94
N PHE A 47 21.66 3.36 -15.93
CA PHE A 47 21.42 2.27 -16.87
C PHE A 47 21.77 2.78 -18.28
N LEU A 48 22.93 2.39 -18.81
CA LEU A 48 23.39 2.77 -20.13
C LEU A 48 23.03 1.70 -21.17
N GLN A 49 22.52 2.13 -22.33
CA GLN A 49 22.27 1.23 -23.46
C GLN A 49 23.56 1.02 -24.26
N ASN A 50 23.95 -0.23 -24.49
CA ASN A 50 25.10 -0.62 -25.29
C ASN A 50 24.67 -1.69 -26.31
N GLU A 51 24.53 -1.29 -27.57
CA GLU A 51 23.90 -2.09 -28.63
C GLU A 51 22.49 -2.59 -28.22
N ASN A 52 22.35 -3.88 -27.90
CA ASN A 52 21.11 -4.51 -27.42
C ASN A 52 21.12 -4.76 -25.91
N ASP A 53 22.21 -4.47 -25.21
CA ASP A 53 22.37 -4.72 -23.78
C ASP A 53 22.10 -3.45 -22.94
N THR A 54 21.72 -3.65 -21.68
CA THR A 54 21.73 -2.57 -20.67
C THR A 54 22.84 -2.81 -19.65
N VAL A 55 23.76 -1.85 -19.54
CA VAL A 55 24.82 -1.82 -18.54
C VAL A 55 24.33 -1.05 -17.31
N VAL A 56 24.27 -1.72 -16.16
CA VAL A 56 23.96 -1.12 -14.86
C VAL A 56 25.28 -0.78 -14.17
N GLN A 57 25.50 0.49 -13.86
CA GLN A 57 26.78 0.99 -13.33
C GLN A 57 26.60 2.06 -12.25
N LEU A 58 27.67 2.32 -11.49
CA LEU A 58 27.73 3.44 -10.54
C LEU A 58 27.85 4.79 -11.26
N THR A 59 27.00 5.74 -10.91
CA THR A 59 26.91 7.08 -11.53
C THR A 59 28.22 7.88 -11.42
N GLU A 60 28.88 7.89 -10.26
CA GLU A 60 30.09 8.70 -10.04
C GLU A 60 31.39 8.04 -10.54
N LEU A 61 31.48 6.71 -10.46
CA LEU A 61 32.70 5.95 -10.75
C LEU A 61 32.72 5.33 -12.16
N GLY A 62 31.59 5.30 -12.88
CA GLY A 62 31.45 4.57 -14.15
C GLY A 62 31.70 3.07 -14.00
N LYS A 63 31.56 2.54 -12.77
CA LYS A 63 31.88 1.16 -12.45
C LYS A 63 30.69 0.27 -12.83
N GLU A 64 30.86 -0.50 -13.89
CA GLU A 64 29.90 -1.53 -14.29
C GLU A 64 29.71 -2.56 -13.16
N LEU A 65 28.45 -2.79 -12.80
CA LEU A 65 28.01 -3.77 -11.80
C LEU A 65 27.37 -4.99 -12.47
N ALA A 66 26.49 -4.76 -13.45
CA ALA A 66 25.87 -5.81 -14.25
C ALA A 66 25.67 -5.41 -15.71
N VAL A 67 25.56 -6.41 -16.58
CA VAL A 67 25.16 -6.26 -17.99
C VAL A 67 23.98 -7.18 -18.25
N LEU A 68 22.83 -6.58 -18.53
CA LEU A 68 21.59 -7.26 -18.91
C LEU A 68 21.66 -7.53 -20.42
N LYS A 69 21.91 -8.79 -20.80
CA LYS A 69 22.19 -9.20 -22.17
C LYS A 69 20.93 -9.26 -23.03
N ASN A 70 20.94 -8.60 -24.18
CA ASN A 70 19.79 -8.45 -25.10
C ASN A 70 18.54 -7.85 -24.44
N VAL A 71 18.73 -6.97 -23.46
CA VAL A 71 17.66 -6.33 -22.67
C VAL A 71 17.83 -4.82 -22.72
N ASN A 72 16.75 -4.11 -23.09
CA ASN A 72 16.67 -2.65 -23.07
C ASN A 72 15.80 -2.23 -21.86
N ALA A 73 16.45 -2.08 -20.70
CA ALA A 73 15.81 -1.65 -19.47
C ALA A 73 15.89 -0.12 -19.32
N LEU A 74 14.74 0.52 -19.10
CA LEU A 74 14.67 1.98 -18.96
C LEU A 74 15.25 2.46 -17.62
N ASP A 75 16.13 3.46 -17.67
CA ASP A 75 16.60 4.20 -16.50
C ASP A 75 15.48 5.11 -15.95
N LEU A 76 14.56 4.54 -15.17
CA LEU A 76 13.40 5.24 -14.62
C LEU A 76 13.40 5.23 -13.08
N ASP A 77 13.07 6.37 -12.48
CA ASP A 77 12.58 6.46 -11.10
C ASP A 77 11.05 6.60 -11.13
N PRO A 78 10.28 5.60 -10.66
CA PRO A 78 8.83 5.69 -10.66
C PRO A 78 8.31 6.75 -9.69
N VAL A 79 9.05 7.16 -8.64
CA VAL A 79 8.64 8.28 -7.77
C VAL A 79 8.53 9.57 -8.58
N ALA A 80 9.52 9.87 -9.40
CA ALA A 80 9.51 11.06 -10.26
C ALA A 80 8.38 11.04 -11.30
N LEU A 81 8.01 9.85 -11.82
CA LEU A 81 6.83 9.69 -12.67
C LEU A 81 5.54 9.99 -11.89
N LEU A 82 5.34 9.35 -10.73
CA LEU A 82 4.11 9.49 -9.96
C LEU A 82 3.90 10.89 -9.38
N LYS A 83 4.97 11.60 -9.00
CA LYS A 83 4.87 13.03 -8.61
C LYS A 83 4.28 13.91 -9.72
N ARG A 84 4.59 13.64 -11.00
CA ARG A 84 3.99 14.35 -12.14
C ARG A 84 2.54 13.94 -12.37
N PHE A 85 2.24 12.64 -12.25
CA PHE A 85 0.88 12.09 -12.32
C PHE A 85 -0.06 12.70 -11.26
N TYR A 86 0.37 12.82 -10.00
CA TYR A 86 -0.45 13.47 -8.97
C TYR A 86 -0.63 14.98 -9.20
N ALA A 87 0.33 15.64 -9.84
CA ALA A 87 0.18 17.03 -10.29
C ALA A 87 -0.80 17.17 -11.48
N ALA A 88 -1.06 16.11 -12.26
CA ALA A 88 -2.14 16.08 -13.24
C ALA A 88 -3.50 15.86 -12.56
N PHE A 89 -3.56 14.96 -11.56
CA PHE A 89 -4.72 14.76 -10.69
C PHE A 89 -5.21 16.05 -10.01
N GLU A 90 -4.30 16.85 -9.45
CA GLU A 90 -4.68 18.11 -8.78
C GLU A 90 -5.30 19.14 -9.74
N LYS A 91 -4.99 19.08 -11.04
CA LYS A 91 -5.62 19.92 -12.08
C LYS A 91 -6.97 19.38 -12.56
N ASN A 92 -7.32 18.15 -12.19
CA ASN A 92 -8.47 17.40 -12.70
C ASN A 92 -8.48 17.26 -14.25
N ASP A 93 -7.31 17.17 -14.86
CA ASP A 93 -7.16 17.01 -16.31
C ASP A 93 -7.09 15.52 -16.68
N LEU A 94 -8.24 14.94 -17.04
CA LEU A 94 -8.32 13.53 -17.45
C LEU A 94 -7.45 13.22 -18.67
N ALA A 95 -7.25 14.16 -19.59
CA ALA A 95 -6.42 13.91 -20.77
C ALA A 95 -4.94 13.81 -20.37
N ASP A 96 -4.45 14.72 -19.52
CA ASP A 96 -3.10 14.67 -18.93
C ASP A 96 -2.90 13.37 -18.12
N ILE A 97 -3.86 13.02 -17.23
CA ILE A 97 -3.85 11.79 -16.42
C ILE A 97 -3.70 10.53 -17.29
N LEU A 98 -4.49 10.40 -18.37
CA LEU A 98 -4.44 9.24 -19.26
C LEU A 98 -3.07 9.10 -19.95
N THR A 99 -2.32 10.19 -20.17
CA THR A 99 -0.97 10.10 -20.75
C THR A 99 0.03 9.37 -19.85
N PHE A 100 -0.20 9.28 -18.54
CA PHE A 100 0.67 8.54 -17.62
C PHE A 100 0.41 7.03 -17.63
N LEU A 101 -0.70 6.57 -18.20
CA LEU A 101 -1.14 5.18 -18.12
C LEU A 101 -0.73 4.38 -19.35
N SER A 102 -0.48 3.07 -19.20
CA SER A 102 -0.30 2.18 -20.34
C SER A 102 -1.64 1.94 -21.03
N GLU A 103 -1.61 1.52 -22.30
CA GLU A 103 -2.84 1.25 -23.07
C GLU A 103 -3.67 0.11 -22.44
N ASP A 104 -3.00 -0.84 -21.80
CA ASP A 104 -3.51 -2.02 -21.10
C ASP A 104 -3.70 -1.81 -19.59
N VAL A 105 -3.63 -0.56 -19.08
CA VAL A 105 -3.68 -0.25 -17.65
C VAL A 105 -4.86 -0.94 -16.95
N PHE A 106 -4.59 -1.54 -15.79
CA PHE A 106 -5.63 -2.05 -14.89
C PHE A 106 -5.75 -1.14 -13.67
N TRP A 107 -6.98 -0.76 -13.33
CA TRP A 107 -7.28 0.21 -12.27
C TRP A 107 -8.36 -0.34 -11.35
N GLU A 108 -8.08 -0.45 -10.05
CA GLU A 108 -8.92 -1.16 -9.10
C GLU A 108 -9.29 -0.31 -7.89
N VAL A 109 -10.58 -0.30 -7.55
CA VAL A 109 -11.10 0.34 -6.34
C VAL A 109 -12.01 -0.63 -5.59
N ALA A 110 -11.64 -0.99 -4.35
CA ALA A 110 -12.50 -1.79 -3.49
C ALA A 110 -13.76 -1.00 -3.06
N GLY A 111 -14.89 -1.69 -2.90
CA GLY A 111 -16.14 -1.11 -2.41
C GLY A 111 -17.39 -1.81 -2.94
N PRO A 112 -18.57 -1.60 -2.32
CA PRO A 112 -19.85 -2.10 -2.81
C PRO A 112 -20.26 -1.34 -4.10
N THR A 113 -20.19 -2.03 -5.24
CA THR A 113 -20.38 -1.44 -6.59
C THR A 113 -21.78 -0.90 -6.86
N ASP A 114 -22.77 -1.30 -6.07
CA ASP A 114 -24.15 -0.82 -6.14
C ASP A 114 -24.42 0.44 -5.29
N ILE A 115 -23.44 0.85 -4.48
CA ILE A 115 -23.43 2.12 -3.72
C ILE A 115 -22.38 3.09 -4.29
N MET A 116 -21.22 2.55 -4.70
CA MET A 116 -20.11 3.27 -5.33
C MET A 116 -19.94 2.73 -6.76
N PRO A 117 -20.63 3.27 -7.78
CA PRO A 117 -20.57 2.74 -9.14
C PRO A 117 -19.18 2.73 -9.79
N TRP A 118 -18.24 3.51 -9.26
CA TRP A 118 -16.82 3.54 -9.66
C TRP A 118 -15.95 2.47 -8.97
N ALA A 119 -16.49 1.71 -8.01
CA ALA A 119 -15.79 0.56 -7.44
C ALA A 119 -15.73 -0.61 -8.45
N GLY A 120 -14.78 -1.52 -8.26
CA GLY A 120 -14.45 -2.61 -9.17
C GLY A 120 -13.16 -2.35 -9.96
N GLY A 121 -12.97 -3.15 -11.02
CA GLY A 121 -11.80 -3.10 -11.89
C GLY A 121 -12.10 -2.49 -13.26
N TRP A 122 -11.22 -1.62 -13.73
CA TRP A 122 -11.34 -0.85 -14.96
C TRP A 122 -10.12 -1.11 -15.85
N ASN A 123 -10.35 -1.47 -17.12
CA ASN A 123 -9.31 -1.91 -18.04
C ASN A 123 -9.11 -0.89 -19.17
N GLY A 124 -7.86 -0.54 -19.44
CA GLY A 124 -7.43 0.43 -20.43
C GLY A 124 -7.93 1.84 -20.19
N HIS A 125 -7.51 2.77 -21.07
CA HIS A 125 -7.90 4.19 -20.97
C HIS A 125 -9.42 4.41 -21.00
N LEU A 126 -10.17 3.60 -21.75
CA LEU A 126 -11.64 3.68 -21.80
C LEU A 126 -12.28 3.27 -20.47
N GLY A 127 -11.75 2.24 -19.80
CA GLY A 127 -12.20 1.84 -18.47
C GLY A 127 -11.95 2.96 -17.46
N VAL A 128 -10.73 3.50 -17.44
CA VAL A 128 -10.36 4.59 -16.52
C VAL A 128 -11.17 5.87 -16.79
N ALA A 129 -11.43 6.23 -18.05
CA ALA A 129 -12.33 7.35 -18.37
C ALA A 129 -13.74 7.14 -17.82
N LYS A 130 -14.30 5.92 -17.91
CA LYS A 130 -15.61 5.58 -17.34
C LYS A 130 -15.59 5.62 -15.80
N PHE A 131 -14.51 5.19 -15.17
CA PHE A 131 -14.30 5.33 -13.71
C PHE A 131 -14.46 6.80 -13.28
N PHE A 132 -13.78 7.75 -13.93
CA PHE A 132 -13.85 9.17 -13.59
C PHE A 132 -15.25 9.77 -13.81
N VAL A 133 -15.99 9.34 -14.84
CA VAL A 133 -17.39 9.75 -15.04
C VAL A 133 -18.24 9.35 -13.83
N LEU A 134 -18.21 8.07 -13.45
CA LEU A 134 -19.00 7.53 -12.33
C LEU A 134 -18.57 8.12 -10.97
N LEU A 135 -17.28 8.39 -10.79
CA LEU A 135 -16.75 9.09 -9.61
C LEU A 135 -17.37 10.49 -9.49
N SER A 136 -17.48 11.22 -10.61
CA SER A 136 -18.07 12.57 -10.68
C SER A 136 -19.59 12.58 -10.51
N GLU A 137 -20.27 11.44 -10.65
CA GLU A 137 -21.71 11.31 -10.39
C GLU A 137 -21.98 11.22 -8.89
N GLY A 138 -21.18 10.44 -8.14
CA GLY A 138 -21.35 10.27 -6.68
C GLY A 138 -20.63 11.30 -5.81
N LEU A 139 -19.54 11.91 -6.29
CA LEU A 139 -18.75 12.89 -5.56
C LEU A 139 -18.84 14.28 -6.19
N ALA A 140 -18.81 15.33 -5.36
CA ALA A 140 -18.63 16.71 -5.81
C ALA A 140 -17.15 17.00 -6.12
N PHE A 141 -16.25 16.52 -5.25
CA PHE A 141 -14.81 16.46 -5.48
C PHE A 141 -14.15 15.43 -4.56
N GLU A 142 -12.95 14.98 -4.93
CA GLU A 142 -11.99 14.35 -4.02
C GLU A 142 -10.59 14.89 -4.33
N LYS A 143 -9.87 15.34 -3.30
CA LYS A 143 -8.47 15.70 -3.35
C LYS A 143 -7.66 14.62 -2.64
N LEU A 144 -6.68 14.06 -3.34
CA LEU A 144 -5.71 13.12 -2.80
C LEU A 144 -4.35 13.81 -2.71
N VAL A 145 -3.76 13.87 -1.51
CA VAL A 145 -2.48 14.54 -1.26
C VAL A 145 -1.43 13.48 -0.90
N PRO A 146 -0.46 13.16 -1.78
CA PRO A 146 0.60 12.22 -1.46
C PRO A 146 1.46 12.71 -0.29
N THR A 147 1.46 11.99 0.83
CA THR A 147 2.23 12.31 2.03
C THR A 147 3.53 11.51 2.09
N ARG A 148 3.48 10.24 1.66
CA ARG A 148 4.63 9.35 1.52
C ARG A 148 4.46 8.54 0.23
N TYR A 149 5.58 8.15 -0.36
CA TYR A 149 5.62 7.16 -1.44
C TYR A 149 6.42 5.98 -0.88
N ILE A 150 6.31 4.78 -1.43
CA ILE A 150 7.24 3.65 -1.20
C ILE A 150 7.50 2.98 -2.60
N ALA A 151 8.65 3.10 -3.32
CA ALA A 151 8.95 2.88 -4.80
C ALA A 151 10.28 2.14 -5.35
N GLN A 152 10.45 0.81 -5.42
CA GLN A 152 11.73 -0.02 -5.46
C GLN A 152 11.74 -0.70 -6.81
N GLY A 153 12.74 -0.45 -7.65
CA GLY A 153 12.62 -0.83 -9.07
C GLY A 153 11.37 -0.20 -9.72
N ASN A 154 10.32 -0.98 -9.97
CA ASN A 154 9.20 -0.60 -10.84
C ASN A 154 7.83 -0.38 -10.17
N THR A 155 7.63 -0.66 -8.89
CA THR A 155 6.31 -0.48 -8.22
C THR A 155 6.35 0.69 -7.25
N VAL A 156 5.21 1.19 -6.79
CA VAL A 156 5.06 2.21 -5.75
C VAL A 156 3.78 2.04 -4.90
N ALA A 157 3.91 1.85 -3.58
CA ALA A 157 2.84 2.09 -2.62
C ALA A 157 2.83 3.58 -2.23
N VAL A 158 1.92 4.37 -2.79
CA VAL A 158 1.77 5.79 -2.46
C VAL A 158 0.77 5.95 -1.33
N VAL A 159 1.18 6.55 -0.22
CA VAL A 159 0.31 6.93 0.91
C VAL A 159 -0.21 8.34 0.66
N LEU A 160 -1.54 8.51 0.71
CA LEU A 160 -2.18 9.80 0.50
C LEU A 160 -3.20 10.10 1.60
N ASP A 161 -3.32 11.39 1.93
CA ASP A 161 -4.44 11.92 2.68
C ASP A 161 -5.55 12.30 1.69
N GLY A 162 -6.73 11.70 1.85
CA GLY A 162 -7.90 11.97 1.03
C GLY A 162 -8.91 12.88 1.73
N HIS A 163 -9.35 13.92 1.04
CA HIS A 163 -10.42 14.81 1.47
C HIS A 163 -11.40 15.04 0.33
N GLY A 164 -12.70 14.83 0.57
CA GLY A 164 -13.70 14.99 -0.46
C GLY A 164 -15.05 15.42 0.07
N GLN A 165 -15.99 15.52 -0.86
CA GLN A 165 -17.39 15.85 -0.58
C GLN A 165 -18.28 15.03 -1.51
N SER A 166 -19.34 14.43 -0.97
CA SER A 166 -20.34 13.74 -1.78
C SER A 166 -21.09 14.70 -2.70
N LYS A 167 -21.80 14.18 -3.70
CA LYS A 167 -22.63 14.99 -4.61
C LYS A 167 -23.67 15.86 -3.89
N TYR A 168 -24.06 15.45 -2.67
CA TYR A 168 -25.06 16.10 -1.82
C TYR A 168 -24.46 17.07 -0.80
N GLY A 169 -23.15 17.33 -0.84
CA GLY A 169 -22.50 18.34 -0.01
C GLY A 169 -21.96 17.86 1.34
N VAL A 170 -22.02 16.56 1.65
CA VAL A 170 -21.50 16.03 2.92
C VAL A 170 -19.99 15.74 2.77
N PRO A 171 -19.13 16.29 3.65
CA PRO A 171 -17.70 16.06 3.59
C PRO A 171 -17.32 14.67 4.08
N PHE A 172 -16.21 14.14 3.57
CA PHE A 172 -15.55 12.95 4.11
C PHE A 172 -14.03 13.12 4.01
N SER A 173 -13.30 12.33 4.80
CA SER A 173 -11.84 12.27 4.77
C SER A 173 -11.35 10.91 5.22
N GLY A 174 -10.18 10.50 4.75
CA GLY A 174 -9.52 9.28 5.19
C GLY A 174 -8.20 9.05 4.46
N GLY A 175 -7.38 8.17 4.99
CA GLY A 175 -6.16 7.74 4.33
C GLY A 175 -6.48 6.78 3.17
N VAL A 176 -5.64 6.83 2.13
CA VAL A 176 -5.62 5.84 1.06
C VAL A 176 -4.17 5.45 0.74
N VAL A 177 -3.95 4.18 0.40
CA VAL A 177 -2.75 3.75 -0.31
C VAL A 177 -3.13 3.40 -1.75
N HIS A 178 -2.42 3.99 -2.72
CA HIS A 178 -2.42 3.49 -4.10
C HIS A 178 -1.21 2.57 -4.27
N TRP A 179 -1.43 1.28 -4.55
CA TRP A 179 -0.37 0.36 -4.99
C TRP A 179 -0.25 0.46 -6.51
N VAL A 180 0.92 0.84 -7.03
CA VAL A 180 1.08 1.28 -8.42
C VAL A 180 2.24 0.56 -9.11
N THR A 181 1.99 -0.27 -10.12
CA THR A 181 3.06 -0.93 -10.91
C THR A 181 3.33 -0.15 -12.19
N VAL A 182 4.58 0.29 -12.39
CA VAL A 182 5.04 1.03 -13.57
C VAL A 182 5.75 0.08 -14.54
N ARG A 183 5.42 0.14 -15.83
CA ARG A 183 6.10 -0.59 -16.92
C ARG A 183 6.34 0.35 -18.08
N ASN A 184 7.51 0.27 -18.71
CA ASN A 184 7.86 1.06 -19.91
C ASN A 184 7.57 2.58 -19.79
N GLY A 185 7.79 3.17 -18.60
CA GLY A 185 7.53 4.60 -18.35
C GLY A 185 6.06 4.97 -18.10
N LYS A 186 5.17 3.99 -17.94
CA LYS A 186 3.72 4.16 -17.78
C LYS A 186 3.19 3.38 -16.58
N ILE A 187 2.13 3.89 -15.96
CA ILE A 187 1.37 3.17 -14.92
C ILE A 187 0.58 2.05 -15.61
N SER A 188 0.88 0.80 -15.25
CA SER A 188 0.25 -0.41 -15.79
C SER A 188 -0.76 -1.06 -14.84
N HIS A 189 -0.59 -0.84 -13.53
CA HIS A 189 -1.57 -1.23 -12.51
C HIS A 189 -1.67 -0.13 -11.46
N LEU A 190 -2.88 0.14 -10.98
CA LEU A 190 -3.12 1.02 -9.84
C LEU A 190 -4.30 0.49 -9.01
N GLN A 191 -4.06 0.17 -7.74
CA GLN A 191 -5.04 -0.41 -6.83
C GLN A 191 -5.21 0.44 -5.55
N TYR A 192 -6.45 0.80 -5.22
CA TYR A 192 -6.79 1.61 -4.04
C TYR A 192 -7.04 0.74 -2.80
N TYR A 193 -6.39 1.10 -1.69
CA TYR A 193 -6.62 0.56 -0.34
C TYR A 193 -7.03 1.70 0.58
N ARG A 194 -8.29 1.72 1.01
CA ARG A 194 -8.85 2.78 1.86
C ARG A 194 -10.07 2.29 2.60
N ASP A 195 -10.42 3.02 3.65
CA ASP A 195 -11.76 2.93 4.19
C ASP A 195 -12.76 3.62 3.26
N THR A 196 -13.80 2.88 2.88
CA THR A 196 -14.88 3.37 2.02
C THR A 196 -16.12 3.76 2.82
N TYR A 197 -16.24 3.33 4.09
CA TYR A 197 -17.44 3.54 4.88
C TYR A 197 -17.76 5.04 5.12
N PRO A 198 -16.79 5.93 5.41
CA PRO A 198 -17.03 7.37 5.49
C PRO A 198 -17.50 8.00 4.17
N ILE A 199 -17.12 7.42 3.02
CA ILE A 199 -17.58 7.86 1.70
C ILE A 199 -19.05 7.48 1.52
N ILE A 200 -19.41 6.26 1.90
CA ILE A 200 -20.78 5.75 1.85
C ILE A 200 -21.70 6.58 2.76
N GLU A 201 -21.28 6.86 4.00
CA GLU A 201 -21.99 7.78 4.88
C GLU A 201 -22.24 9.14 4.20
N ALA A 202 -21.21 9.73 3.59
CA ALA A 202 -21.34 11.01 2.91
C ALA A 202 -22.28 10.96 1.69
N ILE A 203 -22.28 9.87 0.92
CA ILE A 203 -23.21 9.65 -0.21
C ILE A 203 -24.66 9.59 0.29
N TYR A 204 -24.92 8.94 1.43
CA TYR A 204 -26.28 8.79 1.99
C TYR A 204 -26.75 9.93 2.89
N GLY A 205 -25.93 10.95 3.14
CA GLY A 205 -26.30 12.08 3.99
C GLY A 205 -26.07 11.85 5.50
N GLY A 206 -25.27 10.84 5.86
CA GLY A 206 -25.07 10.35 7.21
C GLY A 206 -25.62 8.93 7.40
N ARG A 207 -25.51 8.41 8.63
CA ARG A 207 -26.03 7.07 8.97
C ARG A 207 -27.55 7.09 9.19
N PRO A 208 -28.29 6.05 8.77
CA PRO A 208 -29.73 5.92 9.04
C PRO A 208 -30.04 5.44 10.48
N PHE A 209 -29.04 5.35 11.34
CA PHE A 209 -29.13 4.94 12.75
C PHE A 209 -28.13 5.74 13.59
N THR A 210 -28.37 5.83 14.89
CA THR A 210 -27.42 6.39 15.85
C THR A 210 -26.81 5.28 16.71
N VAL A 211 -25.51 5.39 16.97
CA VAL A 211 -24.83 4.61 18.01
C VAL A 211 -24.76 5.48 19.27
N GLN A 212 -24.89 4.90 20.45
CA GLN A 212 -24.59 5.62 21.69
C GLN A 212 -23.09 5.96 21.69
N PRO A 213 -22.66 7.16 22.13
CA PRO A 213 -21.24 7.48 22.24
C PRO A 213 -20.51 6.41 23.06
N SER A 214 -19.45 5.83 22.51
CA SER A 214 -18.54 5.04 23.32
C SER A 214 -17.94 5.94 24.40
N HIS A 215 -17.79 5.43 25.63
CA HIS A 215 -17.21 6.17 26.75
C HIS A 215 -15.68 6.35 26.65
N ILE A 216 -15.15 6.38 25.42
CA ILE A 216 -13.72 6.41 25.10
C ILE A 216 -13.43 7.76 24.46
N ASP A 217 -12.74 8.65 25.18
CA ASP A 217 -12.34 9.97 24.69
C ASP A 217 -11.37 9.84 23.49
N SER A 218 -11.90 9.89 22.27
CA SER A 218 -11.11 9.87 21.05
C SER A 218 -10.61 11.28 20.69
N HIS A 219 -9.43 11.65 21.20
CA HIS A 219 -8.75 12.88 20.78
C HIS A 219 -8.09 12.72 19.40
N TYR A 220 -8.75 13.23 18.35
CA TYR A 220 -8.20 13.23 16.99
C TYR A 220 -7.16 14.35 16.79
N HIS A 221 -6.00 14.01 16.24
CA HIS A 221 -4.98 14.99 15.84
C HIS A 221 -4.46 14.77 14.41
N VAL A 222 -3.95 15.86 13.81
CA VAL A 222 -3.66 15.97 12.38
C VAL A 222 -2.20 15.58 12.08
N ILE A 223 -2.03 14.76 11.05
CA ILE A 223 -0.74 14.23 10.59
C ILE A 223 0.17 15.35 10.04
N LYS A 224 1.48 15.30 10.35
CA LYS A 224 2.52 16.08 9.66
C LYS A 224 3.24 15.20 8.62
N PRO A 225 3.54 15.72 7.41
CA PRO A 225 4.11 14.92 6.33
C PRO A 225 5.63 14.74 6.46
N VAL A 226 6.12 13.51 6.20
CA VAL A 226 7.54 13.18 5.98
C VAL A 226 7.65 12.13 4.87
N ALA A 227 8.70 12.25 4.06
CA ALA A 227 8.74 11.90 2.65
C ALA A 227 9.37 10.54 2.27
N VAL A 228 8.72 9.84 1.32
CA VAL A 228 9.32 8.98 0.26
C VAL A 228 10.04 7.68 0.76
N ALA A 229 10.67 6.82 -0.08
CA ALA A 229 9.96 5.72 -0.78
C ALA A 229 10.77 4.52 -1.37
N ARG A 230 10.36 3.20 -1.17
CA ARG A 230 10.85 1.87 -1.76
C ARG A 230 9.93 0.57 -2.02
N ASP A 231 9.18 0.33 -3.12
CA ASP A 231 8.41 -0.88 -3.60
C ASP A 231 8.80 -1.64 -4.93
N THR A 232 9.49 -2.83 -4.93
CA THR A 232 9.53 -3.77 -6.11
C THR A 232 8.58 -4.90 -5.82
N ASP A 233 7.75 -5.27 -6.79
CA ASP A 233 6.68 -6.29 -6.71
C ASP A 233 7.15 -7.76 -6.51
N SER A 234 8.27 -8.00 -5.83
CA SER A 234 8.59 -9.29 -5.20
C SER A 234 9.57 -9.18 -4.04
N VAL A 235 9.04 -9.10 -2.83
CA VAL A 235 9.68 -9.70 -1.64
C VAL A 235 8.66 -10.54 -0.89
N VAL A 236 8.68 -11.85 -1.19
CA VAL A 236 8.11 -12.87 -0.31
C VAL A 236 8.83 -12.79 1.05
N PHE A 237 8.17 -13.22 2.13
CA PHE A 237 8.75 -13.35 3.48
C PHE A 237 9.92 -14.34 3.57
N ASP A 238 10.42 -14.86 2.45
CA ASP A 238 11.39 -15.95 2.43
C ASP A 238 12.78 -15.48 2.89
N ALA A 239 13.38 -16.27 3.78
CA ALA A 239 14.76 -16.10 4.19
C ALA A 239 15.73 -16.68 3.13
N ALA A 240 15.25 -17.47 2.17
CA ALA A 240 16.04 -18.00 1.06
C ALA A 240 16.39 -16.94 -0.01
N VAL A 241 15.69 -15.80 -0.04
CA VAL A 241 15.85 -14.74 -1.06
C VAL A 241 16.91 -13.70 -0.68
N PHE A 242 17.24 -13.56 0.61
CA PHE A 242 18.26 -12.63 1.09
C PHE A 242 19.19 -13.32 2.07
N GLY A 243 20.50 -13.30 1.80
CA GLY A 243 21.50 -13.79 2.75
C GLY A 243 21.43 -13.13 4.13
N THR A 244 20.92 -11.89 4.22
CA THR A 244 20.51 -11.24 5.48
C THR A 244 19.45 -10.14 5.21
N PRO A 245 18.25 -10.19 5.84
CA PRO A 245 17.26 -9.13 5.67
C PRO A 245 17.67 -7.79 6.29
N THR A 246 17.14 -6.69 5.77
CA THR A 246 17.35 -5.31 6.30
C THR A 246 16.74 -5.14 7.70
N GLY A 247 17.15 -4.07 8.40
CA GLY A 247 16.63 -3.73 9.73
C GLY A 247 15.10 -3.62 9.75
N THR A 248 14.54 -2.83 8.84
CA THR A 248 13.09 -2.62 8.69
C THR A 248 12.33 -3.93 8.46
N VAL A 249 12.83 -4.81 7.59
CA VAL A 249 12.21 -6.14 7.35
C VAL A 249 12.30 -7.04 8.59
N LYS A 250 13.40 -7.00 9.35
CA LYS A 250 13.52 -7.71 10.64
C LYS A 250 12.51 -7.19 11.65
N THR A 251 12.36 -5.87 11.79
CA THR A 251 11.40 -5.23 12.69
C THR A 251 9.96 -5.60 12.33
N VAL A 252 9.58 -5.55 11.05
CA VAL A 252 8.23 -5.95 10.59
C VAL A 252 7.95 -7.44 10.87
N ARG A 253 8.93 -8.33 10.68
CA ARG A 253 8.79 -9.76 11.03
C ARG A 253 8.61 -9.95 12.54
N ALA A 254 9.40 -9.25 13.36
CA ALA A 254 9.29 -9.29 14.82
C ALA A 254 7.93 -8.74 15.32
N MET A 255 7.43 -7.68 14.69
CA MET A 255 6.10 -7.11 14.94
C MET A 255 4.99 -8.15 14.72
N TYR A 256 4.92 -8.78 13.55
CA TYR A 256 3.90 -9.80 13.28
C TYR A 256 4.02 -11.01 14.22
N ALA A 257 5.23 -11.44 14.55
CA ALA A 257 5.45 -12.53 15.50
C ALA A 257 4.94 -12.18 16.93
N ALA A 258 5.15 -10.96 17.40
CA ALA A 258 4.62 -10.50 18.69
C ALA A 258 3.08 -10.41 18.69
N LEU A 259 2.49 -9.92 17.58
CA LEU A 259 1.03 -9.82 17.43
C LEU A 259 0.34 -11.19 17.37
N GLN A 260 0.95 -12.20 16.73
CA GLN A 260 0.41 -13.57 16.68
C GLN A 260 0.18 -14.20 18.06
N GLY A 261 1.02 -13.86 19.05
CA GLY A 261 0.88 -14.34 20.42
C GLY A 261 -0.01 -13.49 21.33
N LEU A 262 -0.46 -12.30 20.87
CA LEU A 262 -1.18 -11.28 21.66
C LEU A 262 -0.55 -10.95 23.01
N ASN A 263 0.76 -11.19 23.12
CA ASN A 263 1.48 -11.15 24.36
C ASN A 263 1.99 -9.71 24.59
N VAL A 264 1.28 -8.93 25.41
CA VAL A 264 1.61 -7.52 25.71
C VAL A 264 3.09 -7.33 26.05
N PRO A 265 3.73 -8.16 26.91
CA PRO A 265 5.19 -8.20 27.06
C PRO A 265 6.03 -8.30 25.78
N GLU A 266 5.63 -9.07 24.75
CA GLU A 266 6.35 -9.15 23.47
C GLU A 266 6.06 -7.93 22.59
N VAL A 267 4.82 -7.42 22.60
CA VAL A 267 4.45 -6.16 21.90
C VAL A 267 5.33 -5.02 22.43
N ARG A 268 5.47 -4.87 23.76
CA ARG A 268 6.39 -3.90 24.39
C ARG A 268 7.86 -4.06 23.98
N LYS A 269 8.30 -5.28 23.60
CA LYS A 269 9.68 -5.48 23.12
C LYS A 269 9.89 -4.99 21.69
N VAL A 270 8.90 -5.09 20.80
CA VAL A 270 9.07 -4.79 19.37
C VAL A 270 8.47 -3.45 18.94
N PHE A 271 7.59 -2.86 19.74
CA PHE A 271 7.06 -1.51 19.53
C PHE A 271 7.85 -0.49 20.38
N ALA A 272 7.87 0.78 19.94
CA ALA A 272 8.38 1.91 20.71
C ALA A 272 7.32 2.41 21.70
N ASP A 273 7.74 3.00 22.82
CA ASP A 273 6.82 3.46 23.88
C ASP A 273 5.81 4.51 23.39
N ASN A 274 6.18 5.28 22.36
CA ASN A 274 5.36 6.31 21.71
C ASN A 274 4.79 5.89 20.35
N VAL A 275 4.73 4.58 20.05
CA VAL A 275 4.21 4.08 18.78
C VAL A 275 2.79 4.61 18.50
N VAL A 276 2.55 5.00 17.26
CA VAL A 276 1.19 5.29 16.77
C VAL A 276 0.65 4.04 16.07
N TRP A 277 -0.46 3.51 16.57
CA TRP A 277 -1.21 2.39 16.01
C TRP A 277 -2.57 2.91 15.54
N ASP A 278 -2.85 2.84 14.24
CA ASP A 278 -4.06 3.42 13.66
C ASP A 278 -4.66 2.47 12.62
N ILE A 279 -5.86 1.99 12.90
CA ILE A 279 -6.61 1.10 12.00
C ILE A 279 -7.79 1.90 11.46
N PHE A 280 -7.84 2.12 10.15
CA PHE A 280 -8.93 2.89 9.57
C PHE A 280 -10.27 2.17 9.75
N GLY A 281 -11.29 2.92 10.18
CA GLY A 281 -12.64 2.42 10.39
C GLY A 281 -13.44 3.30 11.35
N PRO A 282 -14.79 3.19 11.37
CA PRO A 282 -15.65 3.88 12.33
C PRO A 282 -15.47 3.31 13.76
N PRO A 283 -14.82 4.01 14.70
CA PRO A 283 -14.46 3.45 16.02
C PRO A 283 -15.66 3.23 16.95
N ASP A 284 -16.80 3.85 16.65
CA ASP A 284 -18.06 3.65 17.37
C ASP A 284 -18.83 2.39 16.91
N LEU A 285 -18.47 1.82 15.75
CA LEU A 285 -18.98 0.53 15.25
C LEU A 285 -17.96 -0.60 15.38
N LEU A 286 -16.68 -0.28 15.19
CA LEU A 286 -15.55 -1.20 15.21
C LEU A 286 -14.60 -0.75 16.32
N ALA A 287 -14.79 -1.25 17.54
CA ALA A 287 -14.11 -0.74 18.75
C ALA A 287 -12.56 -0.72 18.64
N TRP A 288 -11.99 -1.63 17.84
CA TRP A 288 -10.56 -1.72 17.57
C TRP A 288 -10.01 -0.60 16.67
N ALA A 289 -10.87 0.14 15.97
CA ALA A 289 -10.48 1.14 14.97
C ALA A 289 -10.05 2.50 15.57
N GLY A 290 -9.42 3.31 14.73
CA GLY A 290 -8.87 4.63 15.05
C GLY A 290 -7.49 4.58 15.69
N GLU A 291 -6.94 5.77 15.92
CA GLU A 291 -5.59 5.95 16.47
C GLU A 291 -5.51 5.54 17.96
N ARG A 292 -4.37 4.95 18.33
CA ARG A 292 -3.95 4.55 19.67
C ARG A 292 -2.47 4.85 19.83
N ILE A 293 -2.04 5.24 21.03
CA ILE A 293 -0.64 5.58 21.31
C ILE A 293 -0.08 4.60 22.35
N GLY A 294 1.10 4.04 22.05
CA GLY A 294 1.84 3.14 22.93
C GLY A 294 1.52 1.65 22.74
N PRO A 295 2.45 0.77 23.16
CA PRO A 295 2.38 -0.67 22.90
C PRO A 295 1.17 -1.36 23.55
N ASP A 296 0.73 -0.86 24.72
CA ASP A 296 -0.40 -1.44 25.44
C ASP A 296 -1.74 -1.18 24.72
N ALA A 297 -1.94 0.04 24.21
CA ALA A 297 -3.16 0.40 23.48
C ALA A 297 -3.21 -0.25 22.08
N ALA A 298 -2.04 -0.45 21.45
CA ALA A 298 -1.93 -1.27 20.24
C ALA A 298 -2.32 -2.74 20.51
N ALA A 299 -1.82 -3.32 21.61
CA ALA A 299 -2.19 -4.68 22.00
C ALA A 299 -3.68 -4.80 22.40
N GLU A 300 -4.27 -3.77 23.00
CA GLU A 300 -5.71 -3.74 23.30
C GLU A 300 -6.55 -3.80 22.00
N SER A 301 -6.24 -2.96 21.02
CA SER A 301 -6.88 -2.98 19.69
C SER A 301 -6.72 -4.35 19.01
N ALA A 302 -5.51 -4.94 19.01
CA ALA A 302 -5.28 -6.27 18.46
C ALA A 302 -6.09 -7.39 19.17
N ASN A 303 -6.26 -7.31 20.49
CA ASN A 303 -7.13 -8.22 21.23
C ASN A 303 -8.62 -8.03 20.88
N GLN A 304 -9.08 -6.79 20.69
CA GLN A 304 -10.45 -6.48 20.29
C GLN A 304 -10.78 -7.00 18.87
N ILE A 305 -9.83 -6.96 17.93
CA ILE A 305 -9.96 -7.60 16.61
C ILE A 305 -10.27 -9.10 16.78
N ILE A 306 -9.42 -9.83 17.50
CA ILE A 306 -9.54 -11.31 17.61
C ILE A 306 -10.73 -11.74 18.49
N ALA A 307 -11.20 -10.89 19.40
CA ALA A 307 -12.45 -11.12 20.10
C ALA A 307 -13.69 -10.97 19.19
N THR A 308 -13.62 -10.15 18.13
CA THR A 308 -14.76 -9.78 17.29
C THR A 308 -14.72 -10.35 15.86
N MET A 309 -13.60 -10.92 15.44
CA MET A 309 -13.34 -11.40 14.08
C MET A 309 -12.66 -12.77 14.09
N HIS A 310 -13.20 -13.73 13.35
CA HIS A 310 -12.52 -14.99 13.03
C HIS A 310 -11.99 -14.89 11.60
N PHE A 311 -10.68 -15.02 11.39
CA PHE A 311 -10.08 -15.02 10.05
C PHE A 311 -9.97 -16.44 9.51
N ASP A 312 -10.54 -16.67 8.33
CA ASP A 312 -10.35 -17.89 7.55
C ASP A 312 -8.90 -17.98 7.05
N HIS A 313 -8.35 -16.82 6.66
CA HIS A 313 -6.94 -16.63 6.37
C HIS A 313 -6.48 -15.20 6.63
N PHE A 314 -5.22 -15.07 7.00
CA PHE A 314 -4.48 -13.81 7.05
C PHE A 314 -3.18 -14.04 6.27
N LYS A 315 -3.14 -13.62 5.00
CA LYS A 315 -2.04 -13.92 4.09
C LYS A 315 -1.39 -12.64 3.57
N PRO A 316 -0.22 -12.25 4.11
CA PRO A 316 0.64 -11.29 3.43
C PRO A 316 0.95 -11.76 2.00
N THR A 317 0.60 -10.95 1.01
CA THR A 317 0.76 -11.27 -0.42
C THR A 317 1.88 -10.46 -1.07
N ARG A 318 2.11 -9.22 -0.63
CA ARG A 318 3.19 -8.33 -1.08
C ARG A 318 3.80 -7.64 0.12
N LEU A 319 5.12 -7.45 0.14
CA LEU A 319 5.83 -6.65 1.14
C LEU A 319 6.98 -5.93 0.45
N ILE A 320 7.19 -4.68 0.85
CA ILE A 320 8.25 -3.82 0.31
C ILE A 320 8.67 -2.73 1.30
N TYR A 321 9.83 -2.08 1.08
CA TYR A 321 10.41 -1.11 2.02
C TYR A 321 11.42 -0.09 1.41
N ASP A 322 11.53 1.09 2.02
CA ASP A 322 12.67 2.02 1.89
C ASP A 322 13.00 2.67 3.21
N GLY A 323 14.30 2.79 3.47
CA GLY A 323 14.81 3.26 4.74
C GLY A 323 14.06 2.61 5.91
N ASP A 324 13.37 3.44 6.67
CA ASP A 324 12.61 3.12 7.87
C ASP A 324 11.21 2.51 7.62
N THR A 325 10.68 2.58 6.40
CA THR A 325 9.26 2.33 6.12
C THR A 325 9.05 1.07 5.30
N ALA A 326 8.07 0.26 5.68
CA ALA A 326 7.55 -0.83 4.87
C ALA A 326 6.06 -0.66 4.56
N ALA A 327 5.62 -1.15 3.40
CA ALA A 327 4.21 -1.38 3.09
C ALA A 327 3.98 -2.87 2.82
N ILE A 328 2.88 -3.42 3.33
CA ILE A 328 2.56 -4.85 3.27
C ILE A 328 1.10 -5.00 2.83
N VAL A 329 0.86 -5.60 1.66
CA VAL A 329 -0.49 -6.01 1.24
C VAL A 329 -0.82 -7.36 1.87
N ILE A 330 -1.97 -7.46 2.50
CA ILE A 330 -2.53 -8.70 3.03
C ILE A 330 -3.87 -8.96 2.35
N ASP A 331 -4.07 -10.21 1.92
CA ASP A 331 -5.40 -10.75 1.60
C ASP A 331 -5.94 -11.41 2.87
N GLU A 332 -7.14 -11.00 3.28
CA GLU A 332 -7.79 -11.48 4.49
C GLU A 332 -9.30 -11.65 4.28
N ALA A 333 -9.81 -12.78 4.78
CA ALA A 333 -11.24 -13.06 4.81
C ALA A 333 -11.58 -13.74 6.12
N GLY A 334 -12.85 -13.67 6.50
CA GLY A 334 -13.30 -14.19 7.77
C GLY A 334 -14.77 -13.97 8.03
N THR A 335 -15.17 -14.15 9.28
CA THR A 335 -16.53 -13.95 9.78
C THR A 335 -16.53 -13.07 11.02
N SER A 336 -17.55 -12.23 11.17
CA SER A 336 -17.78 -11.53 12.43
C SER A 336 -18.23 -12.52 13.49
N THR A 337 -17.58 -12.56 14.65
CA THR A 337 -18.01 -13.43 15.77
C THR A 337 -19.32 -12.94 16.40
N VAL A 338 -19.72 -11.69 16.13
CA VAL A 338 -20.94 -11.07 16.64
C VAL A 338 -22.19 -11.58 15.92
N THR A 339 -22.10 -11.83 14.60
CA THR A 339 -23.26 -12.14 13.74
C THR A 339 -23.13 -13.44 12.96
N GLY A 340 -21.92 -13.98 12.83
CA GLY A 340 -21.60 -15.11 11.95
C GLY A 340 -21.55 -14.75 10.46
N LEU A 341 -21.74 -13.48 10.07
CA LEU A 341 -21.68 -13.08 8.66
C LEU A 341 -20.23 -12.96 8.17
N PRO A 342 -19.96 -13.34 6.90
CA PRO A 342 -18.64 -13.25 6.32
C PRO A 342 -18.28 -11.82 5.88
N PHE A 343 -16.99 -11.50 5.93
CA PHE A 343 -16.38 -10.37 5.24
C PHE A 343 -15.17 -10.89 4.44
N LYS A 344 -14.86 -10.20 3.33
CA LYS A 344 -13.61 -10.38 2.60
C LYS A 344 -13.05 -9.00 2.31
N THR A 345 -11.76 -8.79 2.52
CA THR A 345 -11.10 -7.52 2.20
C THR A 345 -9.65 -7.75 1.79
N SER A 346 -8.97 -6.69 1.41
CA SER A 346 -7.53 -6.68 1.27
C SER A 346 -7.03 -5.37 1.86
N VAL A 347 -5.92 -5.43 2.58
CA VAL A 347 -5.44 -4.30 3.38
C VAL A 347 -4.00 -3.98 3.03
N VAL A 348 -3.60 -2.72 3.22
CA VAL A 348 -2.19 -2.35 3.30
C VAL A 348 -1.86 -1.97 4.74
N HIS A 349 -0.88 -2.63 5.33
CA HIS A 349 -0.19 -2.12 6.51
C HIS A 349 0.97 -1.23 6.07
N VAL A 350 1.03 0.01 6.57
CA VAL A 350 2.21 0.87 6.49
C VAL A 350 2.87 0.88 7.86
N VAL A 351 4.14 0.47 7.92
CA VAL A 351 4.90 0.30 9.17
C VAL A 351 6.17 1.12 9.11
N VAL A 352 6.49 1.87 10.17
CA VAL A 352 7.77 2.59 10.30
C VAL A 352 8.56 2.01 11.46
N ALA A 353 9.86 1.77 11.25
CA ALA A 353 10.81 1.21 12.20
C ALA A 353 11.94 2.22 12.51
N ASN A 354 12.28 2.42 13.78
CA ASN A 354 13.43 3.24 14.15
C ASN A 354 14.77 2.47 14.04
N GLU A 355 15.87 3.18 14.25
CA GLU A 355 17.25 2.64 14.25
C GLU A 355 17.48 1.55 15.32
N GLU A 356 16.70 1.54 16.40
CA GLU A 356 16.75 0.52 17.46
C GLU A 356 16.02 -0.79 17.08
N GLY A 357 15.37 -0.84 15.91
CA GLY A 357 14.56 -1.98 15.48
C GLY A 357 13.17 -2.04 16.14
N LYS A 358 12.62 -0.88 16.54
CA LYS A 358 11.28 -0.74 17.14
C LYS A 358 10.28 -0.15 16.15
N VAL A 359 9.04 -0.64 16.17
CA VAL A 359 7.93 -0.03 15.41
C VAL A 359 7.52 1.30 16.05
N THR A 360 7.52 2.38 15.27
CA THR A 360 7.08 3.73 15.67
C THR A 360 5.76 4.15 15.03
N LEU A 361 5.39 3.53 13.91
CA LEU A 361 4.08 3.70 13.26
C LEU A 361 3.57 2.35 12.75
N PHE A 362 2.28 2.11 12.92
CA PHE A 362 1.50 1.09 12.23
C PHE A 362 0.19 1.73 11.75
N LYS A 363 -0.07 1.72 10.44
CA LYS A 363 -1.34 2.16 9.84
C LYS A 363 -1.94 1.06 8.97
N ASN A 364 -3.19 0.65 9.25
CA ASN A 364 -3.92 -0.36 8.46
C ASN A 364 -4.98 0.33 7.59
N TYR A 365 -4.79 0.29 6.27
CA TYR A 365 -5.68 0.84 5.25
C TYR A 365 -6.59 -0.27 4.72
N ILE A 366 -7.87 -0.24 5.08
CA ILE A 366 -8.81 -1.36 4.96
C ILE A 366 -10.18 -0.88 4.47
N ASN A 367 -10.81 -1.64 3.58
CA ASN A 367 -12.20 -1.38 3.20
C ASN A 367 -13.16 -1.84 4.32
N THR A 368 -13.56 -0.94 5.23
CA THR A 368 -14.42 -1.35 6.35
C THR A 368 -15.89 -1.53 6.00
N ALA A 369 -16.38 -1.06 4.84
CA ALA A 369 -17.81 -1.14 4.52
C ALA A 369 -18.36 -2.57 4.62
N TRP A 370 -17.65 -3.56 4.07
CA TRP A 370 -18.04 -4.97 4.15
C TRP A 370 -17.89 -5.56 5.57
N ILE A 371 -16.98 -5.01 6.38
CA ILE A 371 -16.81 -5.42 7.79
C ILE A 371 -17.97 -4.86 8.63
N VAL A 372 -18.37 -3.60 8.40
CA VAL A 372 -19.54 -3.00 9.05
C VAL A 372 -20.82 -3.72 8.63
N GLU A 373 -20.99 -4.07 7.35
CA GLU A 373 -22.12 -4.92 6.89
C GLU A 373 -22.16 -6.26 7.64
N ALA A 374 -21.01 -6.92 7.83
CA ALA A 374 -20.94 -8.16 8.61
C ALA A 374 -21.29 -7.93 10.09
N PHE A 375 -20.71 -6.92 10.75
CA PHE A 375 -20.91 -6.63 12.17
C PHE A 375 -22.34 -6.17 12.51
N LEU A 376 -23.02 -5.49 11.60
CA LEU A 376 -24.41 -5.05 11.78
C LEU A 376 -25.45 -6.13 11.40
N GLY A 377 -25.02 -7.28 10.90
CA GLY A 377 -25.92 -8.36 10.49
C GLY A 377 -26.61 -8.12 9.14
N GLY A 378 -26.08 -7.21 8.33
CA GLY A 378 -26.65 -6.82 7.05
C GLY A 378 -26.30 -5.38 6.68
N ARG A 379 -26.82 -4.93 5.53
CA ARG A 379 -26.54 -3.58 5.02
C ARG A 379 -27.23 -2.49 5.84
N PRO A 380 -26.47 -1.49 6.35
CA PRO A 380 -27.07 -0.34 7.02
C PRO A 380 -27.82 0.60 6.06
N PHE A 381 -27.41 0.67 4.78
CA PHE A 381 -27.97 1.62 3.82
C PHE A 381 -28.89 0.94 2.79
N THR A 382 -30.03 1.57 2.50
CA THR A 382 -30.97 1.10 1.47
C THR A 382 -30.58 1.61 0.10
N VAL A 383 -30.29 0.70 -0.83
CA VAL A 383 -30.07 1.04 -2.24
C VAL A 383 -31.41 1.15 -2.96
N ASN A 384 -31.93 2.37 -3.08
CA ASN A 384 -33.06 2.66 -3.95
C ASN A 384 -32.57 2.68 -5.41
N LYS A 385 -33.10 1.79 -6.24
CA LYS A 385 -32.83 1.68 -7.69
C LYS A 385 -33.77 2.54 -8.52
#